data_AF-A0A852TX39-F1
#
_entry.id   AF-A0A852TX39-F1
#
_cell.length_a   1.000
_cell.length_b   1.000
_cell.length_c   1.000
_cell.angle_alpha   90.00
_cell.angle_beta   90.00
_cell.angle_gamma   90.00
#
_symmetry.space_group_name_H-M   'P 1'
#
loop_
_entity.id
_entity.type
_entity.pdbx_description
1 polymer ?
#
loop_
_entity_poly.entity_id
_entity_poly.type
_entity_poly.pdbx_seq_one_letter_code
_entity_poly.pdbx_strand_id
1 'polypeptide(L)'
;MIVALILACEAMFWVLVLGGLAARYLLRMRRTSTVLLLLVPVLDVVLLTVIAVHLRGGGTADSSHGIGALYLGFTVAYGHSVIRWADARFAHRFAGGPPPPRPPKRGAARLRREWAAWLRGLAACLVGAGALLGLTLFTGDPERTAALDGFYTPLAIFMFWNTVVSLWGTVEALAAKPTAEEEPARVRG
;
A
#
# COMPACT_ATOMS: atom_id res chain seq x y z
N MET A 1 -27.50 3.77 -13.38
CA MET A 1 -26.60 4.90 -13.75
C MET A 1 -25.28 4.88 -12.99
N ILE A 2 -25.24 4.51 -11.70
CA ILE A 2 -23.98 4.41 -10.93
C ILE A 2 -23.07 3.26 -11.34
N VAL A 3 -23.63 2.12 -11.74
CA VAL A 3 -22.82 1.03 -12.32
C VAL A 3 -22.00 1.53 -13.51
N ALA A 4 -22.56 2.42 -14.35
CA ALA A 4 -21.82 3.02 -15.46
C ALA A 4 -20.70 3.97 -14.98
N LEU A 5 -20.90 4.66 -13.85
CA LEU A 5 -19.91 5.57 -13.26
C LEU A 5 -18.78 4.80 -12.56
N ILE A 6 -19.12 3.73 -11.84
CA ILE A 6 -18.16 2.76 -11.30
C ILE A 6 -17.37 2.10 -12.43
N LEU A 7 -18.05 1.64 -13.48
CA LEU A 7 -17.38 1.07 -14.66
C LEU A 7 -16.50 2.10 -15.39
N ALA A 8 -16.91 3.36 -15.46
CA ALA A 8 -16.10 4.43 -16.04
C ALA A 8 -14.85 4.72 -15.18
N CYS A 9 -14.99 4.75 -13.86
CA CYS A 9 -13.86 4.86 -12.93
C CYS A 9 -12.92 3.66 -13.04
N GLU A 10 -13.46 2.44 -13.12
CA GLU A 10 -12.69 1.21 -13.30
C GLU A 10 -11.93 1.23 -14.63
N ALA A 11 -12.60 1.62 -15.72
CA ALA A 11 -11.97 1.77 -17.03
C ALA A 11 -10.85 2.82 -16.98
N MET A 12 -11.08 3.97 -16.35
CA MET A 12 -10.08 5.03 -16.20
C MET A 12 -8.90 4.58 -15.32
N PHE A 13 -9.15 3.80 -14.27
CA PHE A 13 -8.12 3.17 -13.45
C PHE A 13 -7.21 2.30 -14.32
N TRP A 14 -7.79 1.38 -15.11
CA TRP A 14 -7.01 0.53 -16.01
C TRP A 14 -6.26 1.33 -17.08
N VAL A 15 -6.86 2.40 -17.61
CA VAL A 15 -6.19 3.30 -18.55
C VAL A 15 -4.99 4.01 -17.91
N LEU A 16 -5.11 4.51 -16.69
CA LEU A 16 -4.01 5.16 -15.96
C LEU A 16 -2.90 4.18 -15.60
N VAL A 17 -3.25 2.98 -15.14
CA VAL A 17 -2.29 1.93 -14.79
C VAL A 17 -1.57 1.45 -16.05
N LEU A 18 -2.30 0.98 -17.06
CA LEU A 18 -1.71 0.46 -18.29
C LEU A 18 -0.96 1.55 -19.06
N GLY A 19 -1.51 2.76 -19.13
CA GLY A 19 -0.84 3.92 -19.73
C GLY A 19 0.42 4.32 -18.98
N GLY A 20 0.37 4.33 -17.64
CA GLY A 20 1.52 4.61 -16.78
C GLY A 20 2.62 3.57 -16.93
N LEU A 21 2.27 2.28 -17.01
CA LEU A 21 3.20 1.20 -17.32
C LEU A 21 3.75 1.30 -18.75
N ALA A 22 2.90 1.55 -19.74
CA ALA A 22 3.31 1.67 -21.14
C ALA A 22 4.27 2.85 -21.35
N ALA A 23 3.97 4.01 -20.77
CA ALA A 23 4.87 5.16 -20.79
C ALA A 23 6.23 4.83 -20.14
N ARG A 24 6.23 4.04 -19.05
CA ARG A 24 7.47 3.64 -18.37
C ARG A 24 8.30 2.66 -19.18
N TYR A 25 7.65 1.65 -19.75
CA TYR A 25 8.32 0.46 -20.25
C TYR A 25 8.47 0.47 -21.78
N LEU A 26 7.49 0.95 -22.54
CA LEU A 26 7.57 1.06 -24.00
C LEU A 26 8.27 2.35 -24.41
N LEU A 27 7.90 3.48 -23.79
CA LEU A 27 8.41 4.80 -24.17
C LEU A 27 9.61 5.27 -23.33
N ARG A 28 10.00 4.52 -22.30
CA ARG A 28 11.07 4.88 -21.33
C ARG A 28 10.86 6.26 -20.66
N MET A 29 9.64 6.79 -20.66
CA MET A 29 9.28 8.10 -20.11
C MET A 29 8.93 8.00 -18.63
N ARG A 30 9.97 7.97 -17.79
CA ARG A 30 9.83 7.79 -16.33
C ARG A 30 8.94 8.86 -15.67
N ARG A 31 9.08 10.13 -16.05
CA ARG A 31 8.31 11.25 -15.46
C ARG A 31 6.81 11.12 -15.75
N THR A 32 6.46 10.85 -17.00
CA THR A 32 5.05 10.66 -17.43
C THR A 32 4.43 9.45 -16.74
N SER A 33 5.18 8.35 -16.61
CA SER A 33 4.75 7.19 -15.81
C SER A 33 4.47 7.54 -14.36
N THR A 34 5.38 8.28 -13.70
CA THR A 34 5.17 8.68 -12.30
C THR A 34 3.92 9.55 -12.14
N VAL A 35 3.68 10.50 -13.05
CA VAL A 35 2.47 11.34 -13.01
C VAL A 35 1.21 10.49 -13.21
N LEU A 36 1.19 9.60 -14.21
CA LEU A 36 0.06 8.71 -14.49
C LEU A 36 -0.24 7.79 -13.30
N LEU A 37 0.79 7.23 -12.66
CA LEU A 37 0.63 6.36 -11.49
C LEU A 37 0.25 7.12 -10.21
N LEU A 38 0.62 8.41 -10.09
CA LEU A 38 0.17 9.27 -8.99
C LEU A 38 -1.29 9.72 -9.15
N LEU A 39 -1.83 9.71 -10.37
CA LEU A 39 -3.25 9.96 -10.60
C LEU A 39 -4.14 8.80 -10.12
N VAL A 40 -3.59 7.59 -9.95
CA VAL A 40 -4.34 6.43 -9.43
C VAL A 40 -4.92 6.69 -8.03
N PRO A 41 -4.13 7.07 -7.00
CA PRO A 41 -4.70 7.37 -5.68
C PRO A 41 -5.65 8.59 -5.70
N VAL A 42 -5.47 9.54 -6.63
CA VAL A 42 -6.42 10.64 -6.82
C VAL A 42 -7.76 10.10 -7.34
N LEU A 43 -7.71 9.19 -8.31
CA LEU A 43 -8.90 8.53 -8.84
C LEU A 43 -9.60 7.69 -7.77
N ASP A 44 -8.86 7.02 -6.90
CA ASP A 44 -9.45 6.27 -5.78
C ASP A 44 -10.17 7.19 -4.78
N VAL A 45 -9.64 8.39 -4.51
CA VAL A 45 -10.31 9.40 -3.67
C VAL A 45 -11.59 9.91 -4.33
N VAL A 46 -11.56 10.15 -5.65
CA VAL A 46 -12.76 10.54 -6.42
C VAL A 46 -13.81 9.43 -6.36
N LEU A 47 -13.40 8.17 -6.55
CA LEU A 47 -14.30 7.01 -6.47
C LEU A 47 -14.93 6.90 -5.08
N LEU A 48 -14.14 7.02 -4.01
CA LEU A 48 -14.67 7.05 -2.64
C LEU A 48 -15.68 8.19 -2.44
N THR A 49 -15.41 9.38 -2.97
CA THR A 49 -16.30 10.53 -2.87
C THR A 49 -17.64 10.26 -3.58
N VAL A 50 -17.58 9.68 -4.78
CA VAL A 50 -18.77 9.27 -5.53
C VAL A 50 -19.59 8.24 -4.74
N ILE A 51 -18.94 7.23 -4.18
CA ILE A 51 -19.60 6.22 -3.34
C ILE A 51 -20.26 6.90 -2.14
N ALA A 52 -19.54 7.79 -1.44
CA ALA A 52 -20.08 8.50 -0.27
C ALA A 52 -21.33 9.32 -0.63
N VAL A 53 -21.30 10.06 -1.75
CA VAL A 53 -22.46 10.82 -2.25
C VAL A 53 -23.61 9.89 -2.62
N HIS A 54 -23.33 8.74 -3.24
CA HIS A 54 -24.35 7.76 -3.57
C HIS A 54 -25.04 7.19 -2.32
N LEU A 55 -24.26 6.78 -1.32
CA LEU A 55 -24.79 6.25 -0.08
C LEU A 55 -25.62 7.33 0.64
N ARG A 56 -25.18 8.58 0.62
CA ARG A 56 -25.99 9.69 1.17
C ARG A 56 -27.29 9.93 0.40
N GLY A 57 -27.30 9.66 -0.91
CA GLY A 57 -28.47 9.80 -1.78
C GLY A 57 -29.47 8.63 -1.76
N GLY A 58 -29.29 7.62 -0.89
CA GLY A 58 -30.20 6.48 -0.76
C GLY A 58 -29.63 5.11 -1.17
N GLY A 59 -28.37 5.03 -1.62
CA GLY A 59 -27.70 3.76 -1.95
C GLY A 59 -27.31 2.90 -0.74
N THR A 60 -27.39 1.58 -0.84
CA THR A 60 -26.93 0.66 0.22
C THR A 60 -25.47 0.28 0.02
N ALA A 61 -24.69 0.22 1.11
CA ALA A 61 -23.33 -0.30 1.02
C ALA A 61 -23.38 -1.82 0.85
N ASP A 62 -22.45 -2.30 0.05
CA ASP A 62 -22.25 -3.73 -0.23
C ASP A 62 -20.77 -4.08 -0.07
N SER A 63 -20.48 -5.37 -0.02
CA SER A 63 -19.17 -5.96 0.21
C SER A 63 -18.09 -5.42 -0.75
N SER A 64 -18.45 -5.08 -1.99
CA SER A 64 -17.51 -4.47 -2.95
C SER A 64 -16.93 -3.15 -2.47
N HIS A 65 -17.72 -2.35 -1.74
CA HIS A 65 -17.27 -1.06 -1.18
C HIS A 65 -16.27 -1.29 -0.04
N GLY A 66 -16.48 -2.33 0.77
CA GLY A 66 -15.54 -2.73 1.82
C GLY A 66 -14.21 -3.20 1.27
N ILE A 67 -14.23 -4.05 0.23
CA ILE A 67 -13.02 -4.49 -0.48
C ILE A 67 -12.29 -3.29 -1.10
N GLY A 68 -13.02 -2.33 -1.69
CA GLY A 68 -12.45 -1.11 -2.23
C GLY A 68 -11.72 -0.26 -1.19
N ALA A 69 -12.29 -0.11 0.01
CA ALA A 69 -11.65 0.60 1.11
C ALA A 69 -10.34 -0.09 1.58
N LEU A 70 -10.33 -1.43 1.66
CA LEU A 70 -9.12 -2.19 1.96
C LEU A 70 -8.06 -2.03 0.87
N TYR A 71 -8.48 -2.11 -0.39
CA TYR A 71 -7.60 -1.94 -1.54
C TYR A 71 -6.96 -0.55 -1.54
N LEU A 72 -7.73 0.51 -1.28
CA LEU A 72 -7.20 1.86 -1.14
C LEU A 72 -6.14 1.94 -0.03
N GLY A 73 -6.43 1.37 1.15
CA GLY A 73 -5.47 1.34 2.26
C GLY A 73 -4.15 0.70 1.85
N PHE A 74 -4.21 -0.43 1.15
CA PHE A 74 -3.03 -1.10 0.61
C PHE A 74 -2.30 -0.23 -0.43
N THR A 75 -3.02 0.35 -1.39
CA THR A 75 -2.45 1.16 -2.47
C THR A 75 -1.75 2.40 -1.93
N VAL A 76 -2.33 3.11 -0.96
CA VAL A 76 -1.72 4.30 -0.35
C VAL A 76 -0.45 3.93 0.44
N ALA A 77 -0.51 2.87 1.24
CA ALA A 77 0.60 2.51 2.12
C ALA A 77 1.77 1.81 1.39
N TYR A 78 1.45 0.93 0.44
CA TYR A 78 2.45 0.10 -0.24
C TYR A 78 2.76 0.55 -1.66
N GLY A 79 1.89 1.35 -2.31
CA GLY A 79 2.00 1.68 -3.73
C GLY A 79 3.36 2.23 -4.14
N HIS A 80 3.87 3.24 -3.44
CA HIS A 80 5.20 3.80 -3.74
C HIS A 80 6.33 2.77 -3.60
N SER A 81 6.25 1.90 -2.58
CA SER A 81 7.25 0.87 -2.33
C SER A 81 7.23 -0.23 -3.39
N VAL A 82 6.04 -0.65 -3.83
CA VAL A 82 5.84 -1.66 -4.87
C VAL A 82 6.33 -1.13 -6.21
N ILE A 83 6.00 0.12 -6.55
CA ILE A 83 6.49 0.78 -7.77
C ILE A 83 8.02 0.83 -7.78
N ARG A 84 8.65 1.23 -6.67
CA ARG A 84 10.12 1.29 -6.58
C ARG A 84 10.78 -0.08 -6.66
N TRP A 85 10.17 -1.09 -6.04
CA TRP A 85 10.64 -2.47 -6.11
C TRP A 85 10.54 -3.03 -7.52
N ALA A 86 9.42 -2.81 -8.21
CA ALA A 86 9.21 -3.25 -9.58
C ALA A 86 10.22 -2.57 -10.52
N ASP A 87 10.46 -1.28 -10.33
CA ASP A 87 11.45 -0.53 -11.10
C ASP A 87 12.88 -1.08 -10.93
N ALA A 88 13.30 -1.35 -9.69
CA ALA A 88 14.62 -1.92 -9.42
C ALA A 88 14.78 -3.31 -10.04
N ARG A 89 13.74 -4.15 -9.96
CA ARG A 89 13.74 -5.49 -10.55
C ARG A 89 13.84 -5.45 -12.08
N PHE A 90 13.09 -4.54 -12.70
CA PHE A 90 13.06 -4.37 -14.14
C PHE A 90 14.38 -3.78 -14.65
N ALA A 91 14.91 -2.75 -13.98
CA ALA A 91 16.20 -2.16 -14.30
C ALA A 91 17.31 -3.22 -14.28
N HIS A 92 17.31 -4.11 -13.29
CA HIS A 92 18.24 -5.22 -13.23
C HIS A 92 18.05 -6.24 -14.38
N ARG A 93 16.80 -6.63 -14.67
CA ARG A 93 16.51 -7.68 -15.68
C ARG A 93 16.68 -7.23 -17.13
N PHE A 94 16.29 -5.99 -17.44
CA PHE A 94 16.16 -5.52 -18.83
C PHE A 94 17.08 -4.36 -19.18
N ALA A 95 17.67 -3.67 -18.20
CA ALA A 95 18.53 -2.50 -18.43
C ALA A 95 19.95 -2.67 -17.86
N GLY A 96 20.34 -3.89 -17.45
CA GLY A 96 21.67 -4.16 -16.88
C GLY A 96 21.97 -3.40 -15.59
N GLY A 97 20.94 -2.92 -14.89
CA GLY A 97 21.08 -2.19 -13.64
C GLY A 97 21.64 -3.07 -12.51
N PRO A 98 22.21 -2.47 -11.44
CA PRO A 98 22.76 -3.22 -10.32
C PRO A 98 21.68 -4.08 -9.64
N PRO A 99 22.07 -5.23 -9.02
CA PRO A 99 21.13 -6.11 -8.33
C PRO A 99 20.40 -5.36 -7.22
N PRO A 100 19.09 -5.64 -7.01
CA PRO A 100 18.34 -4.98 -5.97
C PRO A 100 19.06 -5.19 -4.62
N PRO A 101 19.32 -4.10 -3.86
CA PRO A 101 20.17 -4.17 -2.69
C PRO A 101 19.60 -5.18 -1.70
N ARG A 102 20.45 -6.13 -1.29
CA ARG A 102 20.07 -7.17 -0.33
C ARG A 102 19.61 -6.49 0.96
N PRO A 103 18.50 -6.91 1.58
CA PRO A 103 18.04 -6.32 2.82
C PRO A 103 19.16 -6.44 3.87
N PRO A 104 19.60 -5.33 4.48
CA PRO A 104 20.67 -5.43 5.46
C PRO A 104 20.28 -6.35 6.62
N LYS A 105 21.22 -7.23 6.94
CA LYS A 105 20.96 -8.40 7.78
C LYS A 105 20.98 -8.06 9.28
N ARG A 106 21.50 -6.90 9.68
CA ARG A 106 21.80 -6.55 11.09
C ARG A 106 21.73 -5.05 11.40
N GLY A 107 21.78 -4.74 12.70
CA GLY A 107 21.99 -3.40 13.26
C GLY A 107 20.81 -2.44 13.11
N ALA A 108 21.06 -1.16 13.42
CA ALA A 108 20.06 -0.09 13.33
C ALA A 108 19.40 0.02 11.94
N ALA A 109 20.12 -0.37 10.88
CA ALA A 109 19.58 -0.43 9.53
C ALA A 109 18.48 -1.50 9.37
N ARG A 110 18.62 -2.69 9.99
CA ARG A 110 17.59 -3.73 10.00
C ARG A 110 16.38 -3.31 10.82
N LEU A 111 16.62 -2.77 12.01
CA LEU A 111 15.56 -2.27 12.87
C LEU A 111 14.73 -1.19 12.18
N ARG A 112 15.37 -0.19 11.54
CA ARG A 112 14.69 0.85 10.76
C ARG A 112 13.84 0.29 9.62
N ARG A 113 14.28 -0.78 8.96
CA ARG A 113 13.48 -1.42 7.89
C ARG A 113 12.25 -2.12 8.44
N GLU A 114 12.40 -2.83 9.55
CA GLU A 114 11.30 -3.54 10.19
C GLU A 114 10.23 -2.56 10.68
N TRP A 115 10.64 -1.51 11.40
CA TRP A 115 9.74 -0.44 11.82
C TRP A 115 9.09 0.28 10.65
N ALA A 116 9.83 0.53 9.57
CA ALA A 116 9.23 1.12 8.38
C ALA A 116 8.21 0.18 7.71
N ALA A 117 8.41 -1.15 7.74
CA ALA A 117 7.44 -2.11 7.24
C ALA A 117 6.19 -2.12 8.12
N TRP A 118 6.36 -2.15 9.44
CA TRP A 118 5.27 -2.07 10.41
C TRP A 118 4.44 -0.80 10.26
N LEU A 119 5.11 0.37 10.16
CA LEU A 119 4.45 1.66 9.95
C LEU A 119 3.65 1.72 8.64
N ARG A 120 4.10 1.04 7.58
CA ARG A 120 3.32 0.92 6.35
C ARG A 120 2.07 0.06 6.56
N GLY A 121 2.20 -1.07 7.26
CA GLY A 121 1.04 -1.90 7.62
C GLY A 121 0.03 -1.13 8.47
N LEU A 122 0.50 -0.37 9.45
CA LEU A 122 -0.35 0.51 10.27
C LEU A 122 -1.03 1.58 9.41
N ALA A 123 -0.28 2.26 8.54
CA ALA A 123 -0.86 3.26 7.64
C ALA A 123 -1.92 2.66 6.72
N ALA A 124 -1.70 1.45 6.20
CA ALA A 124 -2.69 0.74 5.38
C ALA A 124 -3.99 0.51 6.15
N CYS A 125 -3.88 0.04 7.40
CA CYS A 125 -5.03 -0.17 8.27
C CYS A 125 -5.76 1.12 8.62
N LEU A 126 -5.03 2.19 8.94
CA LEU A 126 -5.62 3.48 9.28
C LEU A 126 -6.37 4.10 8.10
N VAL A 127 -5.80 4.02 6.89
CA VAL A 127 -6.46 4.53 5.68
C VAL A 127 -7.68 3.68 5.34
N GLY A 128 -7.58 2.35 5.40
CA GLY A 128 -8.71 1.45 5.14
C GLY A 128 -9.84 1.63 6.16
N ALA A 129 -9.52 1.63 7.46
CA ALA A 129 -10.49 1.87 8.53
C ALA A 129 -11.09 3.28 8.46
N GLY A 130 -10.28 4.29 8.14
CA GLY A 130 -10.74 5.66 7.95
C GLY A 130 -11.70 5.81 6.76
N ALA A 131 -11.45 5.09 5.67
CA ALA A 131 -12.36 5.05 4.52
C ALA A 131 -13.69 4.37 4.88
N LEU A 132 -13.66 3.22 5.57
CA LEU A 132 -14.87 2.54 6.05
C LEU A 132 -15.67 3.44 7.00
N LEU A 133 -15.01 4.02 8.01
CA LEU A 133 -15.63 4.91 8.98
C LEU A 133 -16.18 6.17 8.31
N GLY A 134 -15.44 6.75 7.36
CA GLY A 134 -15.88 7.91 6.59
C GLY A 134 -17.16 7.63 5.81
N LEU A 135 -17.26 6.45 5.17
CA LEU A 135 -18.46 6.02 4.48
C LEU A 135 -19.64 5.83 5.44
N THR A 136 -19.42 5.19 6.60
CA THR A 136 -20.46 4.99 7.63
C THR A 136 -20.98 6.32 8.18
N LEU A 137 -20.07 7.20 8.64
CA LEU A 137 -20.43 8.49 9.23
C LEU A 137 -21.11 9.42 8.21
N PHE A 138 -20.65 9.42 6.96
CA PHE A 138 -21.22 10.28 5.92
C PHE A 138 -22.59 9.80 5.43
N THR A 139 -22.85 8.48 5.50
CA THR A 139 -24.16 7.90 5.14
C THR A 139 -25.21 8.18 6.21
N GLY A 140 -24.82 8.18 7.49
CA GLY A 140 -25.71 8.51 8.61
C GLY A 140 -26.79 7.45 8.91
N ASP A 141 -26.68 6.27 8.31
CA ASP A 141 -27.63 5.16 8.45
C ASP A 141 -26.86 3.84 8.65
N PRO A 142 -26.74 3.35 9.91
CA PRO A 142 -25.95 2.16 10.25
C PRO A 142 -26.47 0.88 9.58
N GLU A 143 -27.78 0.74 9.37
CA GLU A 143 -28.35 -0.46 8.76
C GLU A 143 -27.90 -0.59 7.30
N ARG A 144 -27.82 0.53 6.59
CA ARG A 144 -27.40 0.58 5.19
C ARG A 144 -25.89 0.43 5.00
N THR A 145 -25.11 0.52 6.07
CA THR A 145 -23.66 0.33 6.06
C THR A 145 -23.19 -0.91 6.82
N ALA A 146 -24.09 -1.75 7.30
CA ALA A 146 -23.77 -2.94 8.10
C ALA A 146 -22.77 -3.90 7.39
N ALA A 147 -22.81 -3.96 6.06
CA ALA A 147 -21.85 -4.73 5.27
C ALA A 147 -20.38 -4.29 5.45
N LEU A 148 -20.15 -3.01 5.81
CA LEU A 148 -18.80 -2.46 6.00
C LEU A 148 -18.19 -2.91 7.34
N ASP A 149 -19.00 -3.18 8.35
CA ASP A 149 -18.52 -3.52 9.70
C ASP A 149 -17.75 -4.85 9.71
N GLY A 150 -18.12 -5.77 8.83
CA GLY A 150 -17.41 -7.04 8.64
C GLY A 150 -15.95 -6.88 8.20
N PHE A 151 -15.56 -5.72 7.66
CA PHE A 151 -14.20 -5.48 7.15
C PHE A 151 -13.22 -4.96 8.22
N TYR A 152 -13.70 -4.53 9.39
CA TYR A 152 -12.81 -4.20 10.52
C TYR A 152 -12.09 -5.43 11.08
N THR A 153 -12.75 -6.60 11.08
CA THR A 153 -12.15 -7.85 11.58
C THR A 153 -10.92 -8.28 10.75
N PRO A 154 -10.98 -8.37 9.40
CA PRO A 154 -9.81 -8.59 8.57
C PRO A 154 -8.68 -7.57 8.79
N LEU A 155 -9.00 -6.29 8.95
CA LEU A 155 -8.02 -5.24 9.25
C LEU A 155 -7.30 -5.48 10.58
N ALA A 156 -8.06 -5.84 11.62
CA ALA A 156 -7.51 -6.16 12.94
C ALA A 156 -6.60 -7.40 12.90
N ILE A 157 -7.04 -8.47 12.19
CA ILE A 157 -6.24 -9.69 12.02
C ILE A 157 -4.94 -9.38 11.27
N PHE A 158 -5.01 -8.61 10.18
CA PHE A 158 -3.83 -8.21 9.44
C PHE A 158 -2.87 -7.37 10.31
N MET A 159 -3.40 -6.39 11.06
CA MET A 159 -2.59 -5.54 11.94
C MET A 159 -1.93 -6.35 13.06
N PHE A 160 -2.65 -7.33 13.62
CA PHE A 160 -2.12 -8.25 14.61
C PHE A 160 -0.92 -9.01 14.06
N TRP A 161 -1.08 -9.68 12.91
CA TRP A 161 0.02 -10.42 12.27
C TRP A 161 1.18 -9.52 11.85
N ASN A 162 0.90 -8.35 11.30
CA ASN A 162 1.93 -7.35 10.97
C ASN A 162 2.76 -6.96 12.19
N THR A 163 2.11 -6.83 13.36
CA THR A 163 2.79 -6.53 14.62
C THR A 163 3.59 -7.71 15.13
N VAL A 164 3.05 -8.92 15.09
CA VAL A 164 3.75 -10.15 15.50
C VAL A 164 5.01 -10.36 14.67
N VAL A 165 4.92 -10.25 13.34
CA VAL A 165 6.06 -10.39 12.43
C VAL A 165 7.10 -9.30 12.69
N SER A 166 6.67 -8.05 12.86
CA SER A 166 7.57 -6.95 13.16
C SER A 166 8.31 -7.16 14.49
N LEU A 167 7.59 -7.57 15.54
CA LEU A 167 8.20 -7.83 16.85
C LEU A 167 9.22 -8.96 16.75
N TRP A 168 8.88 -10.05 16.08
CA TRP A 168 9.82 -11.14 15.81
C TRP A 168 11.07 -10.65 15.07
N GLY A 169 10.88 -9.88 13.99
CA GLY A 169 11.97 -9.28 13.22
C GLY A 169 12.86 -8.35 14.04
N THR A 170 12.28 -7.60 14.99
CA THR A 170 13.06 -6.76 15.92
C THR A 170 13.86 -7.59 16.92
N VAL A 171 13.29 -8.66 17.48
CA VAL A 171 13.99 -9.58 18.40
C VAL A 171 15.17 -10.23 17.69
N GLU A 172 14.98 -10.75 16.48
CA GLU A 172 16.08 -11.32 15.69
C GLU A 172 17.15 -10.28 15.33
N ALA A 173 16.76 -9.02 15.10
CA ALA A 173 17.71 -7.96 14.80
C ALA A 173 18.59 -7.61 16.01
N LEU A 174 18.04 -7.72 17.22
CA LEU A 174 18.72 -7.47 18.49
C LEU A 174 19.55 -8.68 18.97
N ALA A 175 19.07 -9.90 18.73
CA ALA A 175 19.74 -11.14 19.14
C ALA A 175 20.91 -11.55 18.24
N ALA A 176 21.09 -10.92 17.08
CA ALA A 176 22.17 -11.23 16.16
C ALA A 176 23.54 -10.86 16.76
N LYS A 177 24.34 -11.87 17.12
CA LYS A 177 25.72 -11.70 17.60
C LYS A 177 26.62 -11.00 16.55
N PRO A 178 27.63 -10.22 16.95
CA PRO A 178 28.65 -9.70 16.04
C PRO A 178 29.31 -10.88 15.32
N THR A 179 29.49 -10.79 14.00
CA THR A 179 30.33 -11.75 13.27
C THR A 179 31.77 -11.30 13.33
N ALA A 180 32.69 -12.26 13.44
CA ALA A 180 34.13 -12.07 13.51
C ALA A 180 34.76 -11.28 12.33
N GLU A 181 33.99 -10.85 11.33
CA GLU A 181 34.46 -9.94 10.26
C GLU A 181 34.60 -8.47 10.70
N GLU A 182 34.08 -8.07 11.88
CA GLU A 182 34.18 -6.68 12.38
C GLU A 182 35.31 -6.46 13.41
N GLU A 183 36.14 -7.46 13.70
CA GLU A 183 37.29 -7.39 14.62
C GLU A 183 38.49 -8.08 13.95
N PRO A 184 39.54 -7.37 13.43
CA PRO A 184 40.25 -6.27 14.09
C PRO A 184 40.74 -5.13 13.14
N ALA A 185 40.24 -3.92 13.29
CA ALA A 185 40.95 -2.69 12.88
C ALA A 185 41.33 -1.79 14.07
N ARG A 186 41.03 -2.25 15.30
CA ARG A 186 41.25 -1.47 16.54
C ARG A 186 42.53 -1.84 17.29
N VAL A 187 43.34 -2.74 16.76
CA VAL A 187 44.62 -3.16 17.35
C VAL A 187 45.74 -2.88 16.36
N ARG A 188 46.07 -1.60 16.16
CA ARG A 188 47.34 -1.09 15.61
C ARG A 188 47.28 0.44 15.67
N GLY A 189 47.66 0.97 16.81
CA GLY A 189 47.86 2.39 17.09
C GLY A 189 48.66 2.49 18.38
#